data_AF-A0A1N7I0D1-F1
#
_entry.id   AF-A0A1N7I0D1-F1
#
_cell.length_a   1.000
_cell.length_b   1.000
_cell.length_c   1.000
_cell.angle_alpha   90.00
_cell.angle_beta   90.00
_cell.angle_gamma   90.00
#
_symmetry.space_group_name_H-M   'P 1'
#
loop_
_entity.id
_entity.type
_entity.pdbx_description
1 polymer ?
#
loop_
_entity_poly.entity_id
_entity_poly.type
_entity_poly.pdbx_seq_one_letter_code
_entity_poly.pdbx_strand_id
1 'polypeptide(L)'
;MGKTLVYNTGNAVPPIDELHLEIGVFFDGTLNNLKNTALREKYRDGKNKIQSTDTKEQILAKEEAIKKTREKQEEEFDDLESSDITENDSEYDRYLKGSHRGWLDSQGVDNSFSNDYTNVARMYQCCEQISYGVYIEGIGTLDNSRDVDDGFQYGSGESGVRGKVRKGCGKIADRIKELIKNAGSKKKLTKITIDAFGFSRGAAAARNFVYEINGNKRTKDIEIKKSRKIVGYKEVGSYAHEGPVVVPEYGDIWIDKDKTEVDPKYLIDGKLPKFGFLGYYLLSKKILSPEQLEALLLDIRFIGVYETVSSYEEFGDMGAMERVGYRGVVHSTLGSKHNFGDDVEQLQLKNPGPYFKAVHFTATDEHRENFSLTRFPGSIEKEFPGVHCDIGGAYENGMEVVDEIETSNHKPLWELKKRMQDLIDGHWFKDDQIEINNTALNILTFGNVYRKITGTRFLRKEYSYIPLHFMEEQGLKLYDHKIITKTEATYSIEHDTHLPAAKRRLHEYVFDSKEAWAFRSDEDLEKEYDKMRAEMPVEYPTVSIDKDGHQVMNIPGVTVYGNRWQSLLRTIRNEYLHWSANRDWMGMDPNSDYQRRIY
;
A
#
# COMPACT_ATOMS: atom_id res chain seq x y z
N MET A 1 35.81 -6.47 -5.26
CA MET A 1 36.28 -5.16 -4.73
C MET A 1 35.05 -4.36 -4.35
N GLY A 2 34.87 -4.02 -3.06
CA GLY A 2 33.75 -3.17 -2.63
C GLY A 2 33.93 -1.77 -3.21
N LYS A 3 32.94 -1.28 -3.97
CA LYS A 3 32.90 0.13 -4.36
C LYS A 3 32.52 0.94 -3.13
N THR A 4 33.47 1.66 -2.55
CA THR A 4 33.18 2.68 -1.54
C THR A 4 32.50 3.84 -2.25
N LEU A 5 31.20 3.98 -2.06
CA LEU A 5 30.44 5.09 -2.63
C LEU A 5 30.65 6.33 -1.73
N VAL A 6 31.49 7.25 -2.18
CA VAL A 6 31.67 8.56 -1.54
C VAL A 6 30.74 9.54 -2.25
N TYR A 7 29.61 9.87 -1.62
CA TYR A 7 28.71 10.91 -2.11
C TYR A 7 29.00 12.22 -1.39
N ASN A 8 29.47 13.22 -2.14
CA ASN A 8 29.60 14.57 -1.64
C ASN A 8 28.18 15.15 -1.49
N THR A 9 27.81 15.64 -0.31
CA THR A 9 26.48 16.18 0.01
C THR A 9 26.19 17.54 -0.64
N GLY A 10 26.98 17.93 -1.64
CA GLY A 10 26.78 19.13 -2.43
C GLY A 10 26.22 18.78 -3.80
N ASN A 11 25.30 19.59 -4.30
CA ASN A 11 24.84 19.55 -5.68
C ASN A 11 26.02 19.86 -6.61
N ALA A 12 26.85 18.85 -6.91
CA ALA A 12 27.92 18.97 -7.88
C ALA A 12 27.28 19.28 -9.23
N VAL A 13 27.56 20.47 -9.77
CA VAL A 13 27.06 20.86 -11.09
C VAL A 13 27.72 19.91 -12.09
N PRO A 14 26.95 19.19 -12.92
CA PRO A 14 27.52 18.32 -13.93
C PRO A 14 28.40 19.14 -14.88
N PRO A 15 29.41 18.53 -15.52
CA PRO A 15 30.12 19.16 -16.62
C PRO A 15 29.15 19.74 -17.65
N ILE A 16 29.55 20.84 -18.32
CA ILE A 16 28.66 21.63 -19.20
C ILE A 16 28.02 20.77 -20.31
N ASP A 17 28.71 19.74 -20.76
CA ASP A 17 28.32 18.79 -21.80
C ASP A 17 27.62 17.53 -21.28
N GLU A 18 27.46 17.40 -19.96
CA GLU A 18 26.78 16.27 -19.32
C GLU A 18 25.37 16.63 -18.84
N LEU A 19 24.48 15.65 -18.94
CA LEU A 19 23.14 15.67 -18.37
C LEU A 19 23.06 14.59 -17.30
N HIS A 20 22.83 15.00 -16.06
CA HIS A 20 22.51 14.11 -14.95
C HIS A 20 21.02 14.27 -14.65
N LEU A 21 20.28 13.15 -14.61
CA LEU A 21 18.85 13.13 -14.31
C LEU A 21 18.61 12.51 -12.95
N GLU A 22 17.60 13.01 -12.25
CA GLU A 22 17.08 12.47 -11.00
C GLU A 22 15.61 12.14 -11.21
N ILE A 23 15.20 10.90 -10.90
CA ILE A 23 13.84 10.41 -11.17
C ILE A 23 13.31 9.72 -9.92
N GLY A 24 12.17 10.20 -9.43
CA GLY A 24 11.41 9.58 -8.35
C GLY A 24 10.34 8.67 -8.94
N VAL A 25 10.31 7.41 -8.53
CA VAL A 25 9.35 6.42 -9.03
C VAL A 25 8.45 5.98 -7.88
N PHE A 26 7.14 6.11 -8.06
CA PHE A 26 6.14 5.97 -7.00
C PHE A 26 5.19 4.82 -7.35
N PHE A 27 5.34 3.67 -6.70
CA PHE A 27 4.53 2.48 -6.91
C PHE A 27 3.43 2.36 -5.85
N ASP A 28 2.18 2.55 -6.24
CA ASP A 28 1.08 2.57 -5.29
C ASP A 28 0.65 1.18 -4.79
N GLY A 29 -0.13 1.16 -3.70
CA GLY A 29 -0.67 -0.05 -3.10
C GLY A 29 -1.74 -0.73 -3.96
N THR A 30 -2.04 -2.00 -3.69
CA THR A 30 -3.09 -2.73 -4.42
C THR A 30 -4.44 -2.02 -4.32
N LEU A 31 -5.21 -1.99 -5.41
CA LEU A 31 -6.48 -1.27 -5.51
C LEU A 31 -6.36 0.23 -5.19
N ASN A 32 -5.18 0.83 -5.26
CA ASN A 32 -5.02 2.27 -5.11
C ASN A 32 -4.63 2.91 -6.43
N ASN A 33 -5.36 3.95 -6.84
CA ASN A 33 -5.08 4.66 -8.07
C ASN A 33 -5.37 6.16 -7.89
N LEU A 34 -4.31 6.98 -7.96
CA LEU A 34 -4.38 8.43 -7.81
C LEU A 34 -5.38 9.08 -8.78
N LYS A 35 -5.47 8.60 -10.02
CA LYS A 35 -6.41 9.13 -11.01
C LYS A 35 -7.84 8.74 -10.66
N ASN A 36 -8.09 7.50 -10.26
CA ASN A 36 -9.43 7.02 -9.92
C ASN A 36 -9.95 7.73 -8.65
N THR A 37 -9.11 7.90 -7.63
CA THR A 37 -9.41 8.74 -6.45
C THR A 37 -9.71 10.19 -6.87
N ALA A 38 -8.92 10.79 -7.79
CA ALA A 38 -9.19 12.16 -8.26
C ALA A 38 -10.54 12.28 -9.01
N LEU A 39 -10.91 11.26 -9.78
CA LEU A 39 -12.20 11.23 -10.49
C LEU A 39 -13.37 11.07 -9.51
N ARG A 40 -13.24 10.22 -8.48
CA ARG A 40 -14.19 10.13 -7.37
C ARG A 40 -14.36 11.47 -6.66
N GLU A 41 -13.25 12.12 -6.29
CA GLU A 41 -13.29 13.43 -5.66
C GLU A 41 -13.97 14.49 -6.54
N LYS A 42 -13.77 14.42 -7.87
CA LYS A 42 -14.37 15.34 -8.84
C LYS A 42 -15.87 15.10 -9.03
N TYR A 43 -16.27 13.85 -9.24
CA TYR A 43 -17.61 13.50 -9.70
C TYR A 43 -18.57 13.07 -8.59
N ARG A 44 -18.06 12.44 -7.54
CA ARG A 44 -18.88 11.95 -6.42
C ARG A 44 -18.80 12.88 -5.22
N ASP A 45 -17.59 13.17 -4.75
CA ASP A 45 -17.43 13.92 -3.51
C ASP A 45 -17.71 15.41 -3.76
N GLY A 46 -17.10 15.99 -4.79
CA GLY A 46 -17.33 17.35 -5.27
C GLY A 46 -17.31 18.38 -4.13
N LYS A 47 -18.40 19.14 -3.98
CA LYS A 47 -18.55 20.13 -2.89
C LYS A 47 -18.66 19.50 -1.49
N ASN A 48 -18.98 18.22 -1.42
CA ASN A 48 -19.13 17.46 -0.17
C ASN A 48 -17.82 16.75 0.22
N LYS A 49 -16.69 17.01 -0.47
CA LYS A 49 -15.38 16.47 -0.09
C LYS A 49 -15.12 16.70 1.40
N ILE A 50 -14.80 15.62 2.09
CA ILE A 50 -14.50 15.62 3.52
C ILE A 50 -13.09 16.18 3.74
N GLN A 51 -12.98 17.12 4.66
CA GLN A 51 -11.75 17.80 5.04
C GLN A 51 -11.32 17.40 6.45
N SER A 52 -10.02 17.47 6.72
CA SER A 52 -9.46 17.12 8.03
C SER A 52 -9.94 18.03 9.16
N THR A 53 -10.38 19.24 8.83
CA THR A 53 -10.92 20.23 9.79
C THR A 53 -12.42 20.12 10.02
N ASP A 54 -13.13 19.27 9.28
CA ASP A 54 -14.58 19.11 9.46
C ASP A 54 -14.89 18.49 10.83
N THR A 55 -15.96 18.95 11.48
CA THR A 55 -16.48 18.31 12.70
C THR A 55 -17.13 16.96 12.38
N LYS A 56 -17.34 16.12 13.39
CA LYS A 56 -18.02 14.83 13.21
C LYS A 56 -19.39 14.99 12.53
N GLU A 57 -20.16 15.99 12.94
CA GLU A 57 -21.49 16.27 12.38
C GLU A 57 -21.42 16.69 10.91
N GLN A 58 -20.41 17.49 10.55
CA GLN A 58 -20.17 17.89 9.16
C GLN A 58 -19.77 16.70 8.29
N ILE A 59 -18.93 15.80 8.82
CA ILE A 59 -18.50 14.59 8.12
C ILE A 59 -19.71 13.67 7.87
N LEU A 60 -20.50 13.38 8.90
CA LEU A 60 -21.71 12.55 8.75
C LEU A 60 -22.71 13.13 7.74
N ALA A 61 -22.89 14.47 7.75
CA ALA A 61 -23.76 15.14 6.78
C ALA A 61 -23.22 15.05 5.33
N LYS A 62 -21.89 15.12 5.16
CA LYS A 62 -21.23 14.97 3.88
C LYS A 62 -21.28 13.52 3.38
N GLU A 63 -21.07 12.53 4.24
CA GLU A 63 -21.21 11.10 3.90
C GLU A 63 -22.62 10.79 3.37
N GLU A 64 -23.66 11.28 4.05
CA GLU A 64 -25.05 11.10 3.60
C GLU A 64 -25.31 11.79 2.25
N ALA A 65 -24.71 12.96 2.01
CA ALA A 65 -24.82 13.63 0.72
C ALA A 65 -24.06 12.87 -0.40
N ILE A 66 -22.87 12.34 -0.10
CA ILE A 66 -22.06 11.52 -1.00
C ILE A 66 -22.80 10.23 -1.36
N LYS A 67 -23.45 9.59 -0.37
CA LYS A 67 -24.26 8.39 -0.57
C LYS A 67 -25.38 8.64 -1.58
N LYS A 68 -26.11 9.77 -1.46
CA LYS A 68 -27.14 10.16 -2.45
C LYS A 68 -26.57 10.43 -3.83
N THR A 69 -25.39 11.03 -3.92
CA THR A 69 -24.70 11.19 -5.20
C THR A 69 -24.35 9.85 -5.82
N ARG A 70 -23.88 8.89 -5.03
CA ARG A 70 -23.60 7.52 -5.50
C ARG A 70 -24.87 6.82 -5.98
N GLU A 71 -25.97 6.88 -5.23
CA GLU A 71 -27.26 6.29 -5.64
C GLU A 71 -27.71 6.81 -7.01
N LYS A 72 -27.59 8.13 -7.24
CA LYS A 72 -27.88 8.75 -8.54
C LYS A 72 -26.93 8.29 -9.65
N GLN A 73 -25.65 8.08 -9.33
CA GLN A 73 -24.66 7.58 -10.28
C GLN A 73 -24.93 6.13 -10.70
N GLU A 74 -25.46 5.30 -9.80
CA GLU A 74 -25.91 3.95 -10.14
C GLU A 74 -27.12 3.99 -11.10
N GLU A 75 -28.08 4.90 -10.88
CA GLU A 75 -29.19 5.11 -11.83
C GLU A 75 -28.69 5.56 -13.21
N GLU A 76 -27.73 6.50 -13.26
CA GLU A 76 -27.12 6.97 -14.51
C GLU A 76 -26.29 5.87 -15.20
N PHE A 77 -25.69 4.95 -14.44
CA PHE A 77 -24.99 3.79 -14.98
C PHE A 77 -25.97 2.79 -15.60
N ASP A 78 -27.10 2.52 -14.95
CA ASP A 78 -28.14 1.60 -15.45
C ASP A 78 -28.76 2.10 -16.77
N ASP A 79 -28.74 3.41 -17.03
CA ASP A 79 -29.19 4.03 -18.28
C ASP A 79 -28.18 3.92 -19.44
N LEU A 80 -26.96 3.45 -19.19
CA LEU A 80 -25.93 3.29 -20.24
C LEU A 80 -26.25 2.10 -21.15
N GLU A 81 -25.97 2.25 -22.46
CA GLU A 81 -26.21 1.20 -23.46
C GLU A 81 -25.39 -0.07 -23.24
N SER A 82 -24.24 0.05 -22.57
CA SER A 82 -23.34 -1.07 -22.26
C SER A 82 -22.48 -0.76 -21.04
N SER A 83 -22.17 -1.79 -20.27
CA SER A 83 -21.22 -1.75 -19.15
C SER A 83 -19.76 -1.82 -19.60
N ASP A 84 -19.49 -2.16 -20.87
CA ASP A 84 -18.13 -2.22 -21.41
C ASP A 84 -17.56 -0.83 -21.64
N ILE A 85 -16.29 -0.64 -21.26
CA ILE A 85 -15.55 0.60 -21.51
C ILE A 85 -15.04 0.61 -22.95
N THR A 86 -15.38 1.65 -23.70
CA THR A 86 -14.97 1.85 -25.10
C THR A 86 -14.15 3.11 -25.28
N GLU A 87 -13.43 3.23 -26.40
CA GLU A 87 -12.64 4.43 -26.72
C GLU A 87 -13.50 5.69 -26.94
N ASN A 88 -14.79 5.51 -27.26
CA ASN A 88 -15.73 6.62 -27.52
C ASN A 88 -16.39 7.14 -26.24
N ASP A 89 -16.24 6.46 -25.11
CA ASP A 89 -16.86 6.84 -23.84
C ASP A 89 -16.28 8.16 -23.33
N SER A 90 -17.15 9.02 -22.78
CA SER A 90 -16.67 10.22 -22.09
C SER A 90 -15.91 9.86 -20.82
N GLU A 91 -15.12 10.80 -20.28
CA GLU A 91 -14.43 10.58 -19.00
C GLU A 91 -15.39 10.21 -17.87
N TYR A 92 -16.60 10.78 -17.89
CA TYR A 92 -17.63 10.52 -16.90
C TYR A 92 -18.28 9.15 -17.09
N ASP A 93 -18.61 8.74 -18.32
CA ASP A 93 -19.18 7.41 -18.57
C ASP A 93 -18.20 6.32 -18.18
N ARG A 94 -16.91 6.51 -18.47
CA ARG A 94 -15.84 5.62 -18.00
C ARG A 94 -15.75 5.58 -16.48
N TYR A 95 -15.93 6.72 -15.81
CA TYR A 95 -15.97 6.79 -14.36
C TYR A 95 -17.17 6.01 -13.79
N LEU A 96 -18.38 6.17 -14.36
CA LEU A 96 -19.55 5.41 -13.96
C LEU A 96 -19.32 3.91 -14.12
N LYS A 97 -18.88 3.48 -15.31
CA LYS A 97 -18.58 2.06 -15.60
C LYS A 97 -17.46 1.48 -14.72
N GLY A 98 -16.43 2.27 -14.43
CA GLY A 98 -15.28 1.84 -13.63
C GLY A 98 -15.56 1.80 -12.13
N SER A 99 -16.38 2.72 -11.63
CA SER A 99 -16.71 2.84 -10.20
C SER A 99 -17.88 1.97 -9.76
N HIS A 100 -18.75 1.56 -10.69
CA HIS A 100 -19.87 0.66 -10.44
C HIS A 100 -19.42 -0.64 -9.77
N ARG A 101 -20.19 -1.07 -8.76
CA ARG A 101 -19.99 -2.34 -8.06
C ARG A 101 -21.30 -3.13 -8.07
N GLY A 102 -21.33 -4.22 -8.81
CA GLY A 102 -22.45 -5.14 -8.81
C GLY A 102 -22.62 -5.83 -7.44
N TRP A 103 -23.69 -6.62 -7.29
CA TRP A 103 -23.98 -7.28 -6.01
C TRP A 103 -22.81 -8.12 -5.48
N LEU A 104 -22.19 -8.96 -6.33
CA LEU A 104 -21.02 -9.75 -5.93
C LEU A 104 -19.81 -8.88 -5.57
N ASP A 105 -19.53 -7.84 -6.36
CA ASP A 105 -18.40 -6.93 -6.13
C ASP A 105 -18.57 -6.16 -4.80
N SER A 106 -19.81 -5.86 -4.43
CA SER A 106 -20.15 -5.13 -3.19
C SER A 106 -19.92 -5.93 -1.90
N GLN A 107 -19.86 -7.27 -2.00
CA GLN A 107 -19.54 -8.15 -0.86
C GLN A 107 -18.03 -8.27 -0.60
N GLY A 108 -17.20 -7.89 -1.59
CA GLY A 108 -15.75 -7.95 -1.47
C GLY A 108 -15.12 -6.65 -0.99
N VAL A 109 -13.79 -6.59 -1.05
CA VAL A 109 -13.05 -5.36 -0.76
C VAL A 109 -13.42 -4.23 -1.72
N ASP A 110 -13.28 -3.00 -1.24
CA ASP A 110 -13.52 -1.79 -2.00
C ASP A 110 -12.63 -1.68 -3.25
N ASN A 111 -13.18 -1.08 -4.32
CA ASN A 111 -12.44 -0.80 -5.55
C ASN A 111 -11.59 0.48 -5.44
N SER A 112 -10.75 0.74 -6.43
CA SER A 112 -9.83 1.87 -6.45
C SER A 112 -10.48 3.25 -6.52
N PHE A 113 -11.78 3.31 -6.83
CA PHE A 113 -12.59 4.52 -6.75
C PHE A 113 -13.16 4.76 -5.35
N SER A 114 -12.97 3.87 -4.40
CA SER A 114 -13.46 3.99 -3.03
C SER A 114 -12.34 4.31 -2.03
N ASN A 115 -11.08 4.13 -2.43
CA ASN A 115 -9.91 4.39 -1.58
C ASN A 115 -9.46 5.85 -1.63
N ASP A 116 -9.06 6.41 -0.49
CA ASP A 116 -8.36 7.69 -0.43
C ASP A 116 -6.94 7.60 -0.99
N TYR A 117 -6.24 8.74 -1.11
CA TYR A 117 -4.84 8.73 -1.48
C TYR A 117 -3.97 7.97 -0.47
N THR A 118 -3.00 7.22 -0.98
CA THR A 118 -1.92 6.63 -0.17
C THR A 118 -0.82 7.65 0.11
N ASN A 119 0.07 7.36 1.05
CA ASN A 119 1.26 8.15 1.31
C ASN A 119 2.24 8.16 0.12
N VAL A 120 2.18 7.18 -0.77
CA VAL A 120 2.94 7.19 -2.03
C VAL A 120 2.34 8.22 -3.00
N ALA A 121 1.02 8.22 -3.17
CA ALA A 121 0.31 9.20 -3.98
C ALA A 121 0.50 10.63 -3.43
N ARG A 122 0.37 10.81 -2.10
CA ARG A 122 0.55 12.09 -1.40
C ARG A 122 1.98 12.62 -1.53
N MET A 123 2.99 11.76 -1.39
CA MET A 123 4.38 12.13 -1.62
C MET A 123 4.60 12.56 -3.08
N TYR A 124 4.09 11.81 -4.05
CA TYR A 124 4.16 12.18 -5.46
C TYR A 124 3.49 13.53 -5.75
N GLN A 125 2.33 13.82 -5.13
CA GLN A 125 1.63 15.09 -5.26
C GLN A 125 2.44 16.29 -4.73
N CYS A 126 3.32 16.06 -3.74
CA CYS A 126 4.21 17.08 -3.18
C CYS A 126 5.51 17.29 -3.98
N CYS A 127 5.83 16.39 -4.90
CA CYS A 127 7.06 16.43 -5.69
C CYS A 127 6.91 17.16 -7.03
N GLU A 128 8.04 17.51 -7.66
CA GLU A 128 8.08 17.97 -9.05
C GLU A 128 7.73 16.85 -10.02
N GLN A 129 6.53 16.93 -10.61
CA GLN A 129 5.94 15.84 -11.39
C GLN A 129 6.44 15.78 -12.84
N ILE A 130 6.90 16.90 -13.41
CA ILE A 130 7.29 16.96 -14.83
C ILE A 130 8.71 16.47 -15.02
N SER A 131 9.64 16.86 -14.16
CA SER A 131 11.07 16.52 -14.34
C SER A 131 11.58 15.40 -13.44
N TYR A 132 10.84 15.04 -12.38
CA TYR A 132 11.30 14.07 -11.39
C TYR A 132 10.31 12.92 -11.18
N GLY A 133 9.05 13.21 -10.84
CA GLY A 133 8.09 12.19 -10.42
C GLY A 133 7.51 11.36 -11.57
N VAL A 134 7.52 10.03 -11.40
CA VAL A 134 6.84 9.05 -12.25
C VAL A 134 5.94 8.20 -11.34
N TYR A 135 4.63 8.39 -11.46
CA TYR A 135 3.65 7.61 -10.70
C TYR A 135 3.16 6.38 -11.47
N ILE A 136 3.10 5.26 -10.76
CA ILE A 136 2.60 3.96 -11.20
C ILE A 136 1.46 3.55 -10.28
N GLU A 137 0.28 3.41 -10.86
CA GLU A 137 -0.91 3.00 -10.13
C GLU A 137 -0.77 1.59 -9.54
N GLY A 138 -1.60 1.34 -8.54
CA GLY A 138 -1.61 0.15 -7.73
C GLY A 138 -1.81 -1.15 -8.50
N ILE A 139 -1.27 -2.23 -7.94
CA ILE A 139 -1.50 -3.58 -8.44
C ILE A 139 -3.01 -3.84 -8.53
N GLY A 140 -3.45 -4.45 -9.63
CA GLY A 140 -4.88 -4.73 -9.89
C GLY A 140 -5.71 -3.52 -10.30
N THR A 141 -5.10 -2.39 -10.68
CA THR A 141 -5.85 -1.19 -11.14
C THR A 141 -5.41 -0.72 -12.51
N LEU A 142 -6.28 0.02 -13.18
CA LEU A 142 -6.02 0.74 -14.43
C LEU A 142 -6.64 2.15 -14.36
N ASP A 143 -6.07 3.08 -15.11
CA ASP A 143 -6.48 4.49 -15.11
C ASP A 143 -7.85 4.69 -15.78
N ASN A 144 -8.84 5.17 -15.01
CA ASN A 144 -10.22 5.39 -15.46
C ASN A 144 -10.84 4.16 -16.12
N SER A 145 -10.64 3.01 -15.50
CA SER A 145 -11.12 1.71 -15.94
C SER A 145 -11.50 0.86 -14.73
N ARG A 146 -12.31 -0.19 -14.95
CA ARG A 146 -12.59 -1.19 -13.92
C ARG A 146 -11.28 -1.84 -13.46
N ASP A 147 -11.22 -2.15 -12.16
CA ASP A 147 -10.07 -2.85 -11.57
C ASP A 147 -9.92 -4.27 -12.14
N VAL A 148 -8.70 -4.78 -12.09
CA VAL A 148 -8.30 -6.08 -12.65
C VAL A 148 -8.11 -7.08 -11.53
N ASP A 149 -9.08 -7.99 -11.42
CA ASP A 149 -9.17 -8.96 -10.32
C ASP A 149 -7.95 -9.89 -10.19
N ASP A 150 -7.31 -10.33 -11.28
CA ASP A 150 -6.15 -11.24 -11.20
C ASP A 150 -4.92 -10.54 -10.59
N GLY A 151 -4.66 -9.31 -11.05
CA GLY A 151 -3.65 -8.46 -10.44
C GLY A 151 -3.97 -8.19 -8.97
N PHE A 152 -5.24 -7.89 -8.67
CA PHE A 152 -5.68 -7.68 -7.30
C PHE A 152 -5.50 -8.92 -6.41
N GLN A 153 -5.86 -10.12 -6.86
CA GLN A 153 -5.92 -11.30 -5.99
C GLN A 153 -4.56 -12.01 -5.86
N TYR A 154 -3.76 -12.05 -6.92
CA TYR A 154 -2.50 -12.83 -6.96
C TYR A 154 -1.26 -11.97 -7.25
N GLY A 155 -1.44 -10.69 -7.61
CA GLY A 155 -0.33 -9.85 -8.04
C GLY A 155 0.26 -10.24 -9.39
N SER A 156 -0.44 -11.03 -10.19
CA SER A 156 0.01 -11.56 -11.49
C SER A 156 -0.39 -10.69 -12.68
N GLY A 157 0.14 -11.04 -13.86
CA GLY A 157 -0.30 -10.45 -15.12
C GLY A 157 0.16 -9.00 -15.32
N GLU A 158 -0.45 -8.32 -16.30
CA GLU A 158 -0.03 -6.97 -16.71
C GLU A 158 -0.28 -5.91 -15.63
N SER A 159 -1.30 -6.14 -14.80
CA SER A 159 -1.64 -5.29 -13.65
C SER A 159 -0.96 -5.75 -12.35
N GLY A 160 -0.17 -6.82 -12.39
CA GLY A 160 0.58 -7.41 -11.29
C GLY A 160 1.88 -6.69 -10.93
N VAL A 161 2.63 -7.22 -9.96
CA VAL A 161 3.87 -6.60 -9.44
C VAL A 161 4.88 -6.38 -10.57
N ARG A 162 5.25 -7.43 -11.30
CA ARG A 162 6.23 -7.35 -12.40
C ARG A 162 5.69 -6.55 -13.59
N GLY A 163 4.39 -6.64 -13.87
CA GLY A 163 3.70 -5.81 -14.87
C GLY A 163 3.84 -4.32 -14.58
N LYS A 164 3.54 -3.89 -13.34
CA LYS A 164 3.73 -2.50 -12.90
C LYS A 164 5.19 -2.06 -12.94
N VAL A 165 6.15 -2.92 -12.57
CA VAL A 165 7.60 -2.62 -12.68
C VAL A 165 8.02 -2.34 -14.13
N ARG A 166 7.50 -3.11 -15.09
CA ARG A 166 7.77 -2.89 -16.52
C ARG A 166 7.12 -1.61 -17.02
N LYS A 167 5.86 -1.37 -16.64
CA LYS A 167 5.18 -0.09 -16.90
C LYS A 167 6.00 1.09 -16.37
N GLY A 168 6.56 0.95 -15.17
CA GLY A 168 7.51 1.89 -14.55
C GLY A 168 8.73 2.15 -15.42
N CYS A 169 9.47 1.11 -15.79
CA CYS A 169 10.62 1.22 -16.69
C CYS A 169 10.28 1.92 -18.01
N GLY A 170 9.11 1.60 -18.59
CA GLY A 170 8.62 2.20 -19.83
C GLY A 170 8.35 3.69 -19.69
N LYS A 171 7.63 4.12 -18.64
CA LYS A 171 7.33 5.53 -18.35
C LYS A 171 8.59 6.34 -18.02
N ILE A 172 9.54 5.75 -17.30
CA ILE A 172 10.84 6.39 -17.01
C ILE A 172 11.60 6.66 -18.31
N ALA A 173 11.63 5.70 -19.24
CA ALA A 173 12.25 5.91 -20.54
C ALA A 173 11.58 7.04 -21.33
N ASP A 174 10.24 7.09 -21.35
CA ASP A 174 9.51 8.20 -21.99
C ASP A 174 9.85 9.56 -21.34
N ARG A 175 9.94 9.59 -20.01
CA ARG A 175 10.34 10.79 -19.28
C ARG A 175 11.76 11.24 -19.64
N ILE A 176 12.72 10.32 -19.66
CA ILE A 176 14.11 10.60 -20.03
C ILE A 176 14.19 11.17 -21.44
N LYS A 177 13.41 10.62 -22.39
CA LYS A 177 13.35 11.10 -23.77
C LYS A 177 12.97 12.57 -23.83
N GLU A 178 11.90 12.97 -23.13
CA GLU A 178 11.45 14.36 -23.11
C GLU A 178 12.47 15.27 -22.39
N LEU A 179 13.11 14.80 -21.32
CA LEU A 179 14.13 15.57 -20.61
C LEU A 179 15.41 15.80 -21.44
N ILE A 180 15.86 14.79 -22.19
CA ILE A 180 16.99 14.95 -23.13
C ILE A 180 16.63 15.98 -24.21
N LYS A 181 15.42 15.88 -24.77
CA LYS A 181 14.93 16.82 -25.79
C LYS A 181 14.93 18.26 -25.26
N ASN A 182 14.47 18.46 -24.02
CA ASN A 182 14.41 19.77 -23.38
C ASN A 182 15.79 20.32 -22.98
N ALA A 183 16.75 19.46 -22.65
CA ALA A 183 18.12 19.86 -22.30
C ALA A 183 18.95 20.35 -23.51
N GLY A 184 18.52 20.03 -24.74
CA GLY A 184 19.18 20.40 -25.99
C GLY A 184 20.28 19.42 -26.43
N SER A 185 20.55 19.37 -27.73
CA SER A 185 21.40 18.37 -28.39
C SER A 185 22.88 18.37 -28.00
N LYS A 186 23.34 19.37 -27.23
CA LYS A 186 24.74 19.48 -26.81
C LYS A 186 25.08 18.69 -25.56
N LYS A 187 24.07 18.28 -24.77
CA LYS A 187 24.29 17.53 -23.52
C LYS A 187 24.11 16.04 -23.73
N LYS A 188 25.00 15.24 -23.16
CA LYS A 188 24.94 13.78 -23.18
C LYS A 188 24.45 13.27 -21.82
N LEU A 189 23.46 12.39 -21.83
CA LEU A 189 23.02 11.71 -20.61
C LEU A 189 24.13 10.77 -20.13
N THR A 190 24.73 11.08 -18.97
CA THR A 190 25.83 10.28 -18.39
C THR A 190 25.47 9.65 -17.06
N LYS A 191 24.44 10.15 -16.37
CA LYS A 191 24.00 9.63 -15.07
C LYS A 191 22.49 9.72 -14.87
N ILE A 192 21.92 8.66 -14.30
CA ILE A 192 20.56 8.64 -13.73
C ILE A 192 20.66 8.32 -12.24
N THR A 193 19.96 9.09 -11.42
CA THR A 193 19.76 8.82 -10.00
C THR A 193 18.30 8.49 -9.77
N ILE A 194 18.02 7.39 -9.07
CA ILE A 194 16.68 6.88 -8.80
C ILE A 194 16.36 6.99 -7.31
N ASP A 195 15.16 7.51 -7.01
CA ASP A 195 14.51 7.36 -5.71
C ASP A 195 13.24 6.54 -5.91
N ALA A 196 13.12 5.40 -5.24
CA ALA A 196 11.98 4.49 -5.37
C ALA A 196 11.11 4.55 -4.12
N PHE A 197 9.80 4.74 -4.32
CA PHE A 197 8.81 4.74 -3.25
C PHE A 197 7.74 3.69 -3.51
N GLY A 198 7.24 3.05 -2.47
CA GLY A 198 6.10 2.15 -2.63
C GLY A 198 5.35 1.81 -1.36
N PHE A 199 4.11 1.35 -1.52
CA PHE A 199 3.25 0.91 -0.42
C PHE A 199 2.70 -0.50 -0.69
N SER A 200 2.66 -1.39 0.30
CA SER A 200 2.05 -2.72 0.15
C SER A 200 2.73 -3.55 -0.96
N ARG A 201 1.98 -4.10 -1.91
CA ARG A 201 2.53 -4.70 -3.13
C ARG A 201 3.24 -3.70 -4.04
N GLY A 202 2.91 -2.40 -3.95
CA GLY A 202 3.71 -1.33 -4.53
C GLY A 202 5.10 -1.21 -3.89
N ALA A 203 5.26 -1.50 -2.60
CA ALA A 203 6.58 -1.60 -1.98
C ALA A 203 7.34 -2.85 -2.47
N ALA A 204 6.65 -3.96 -2.70
CA ALA A 204 7.24 -5.13 -3.36
C ALA A 204 7.68 -4.78 -4.79
N ALA A 205 6.86 -4.02 -5.53
CA ALA A 205 7.19 -3.51 -6.87
C ALA A 205 8.39 -2.56 -6.83
N ALA A 206 8.47 -1.62 -5.90
CA ALA A 206 9.61 -0.73 -5.73
C ALA A 206 10.91 -1.50 -5.47
N ARG A 207 10.88 -2.48 -4.56
CA ARG A 207 12.04 -3.34 -4.25
C ARG A 207 12.44 -4.21 -5.44
N ASN A 208 11.47 -4.81 -6.14
CA ASN A 208 11.72 -5.58 -7.35
C ASN A 208 12.25 -4.70 -8.50
N PHE A 209 11.68 -3.51 -8.71
CA PHE A 209 12.15 -2.53 -9.70
C PHE A 209 13.63 -2.20 -9.49
N VAL A 210 14.01 -1.90 -8.25
CA VAL A 210 15.41 -1.62 -7.91
C VAL A 210 16.30 -2.82 -8.20
N TYR A 211 15.89 -4.04 -7.85
CA TYR A 211 16.60 -5.27 -8.26
C TYR A 211 16.73 -5.38 -9.79
N GLU A 212 15.66 -5.10 -10.54
CA GLU A 212 15.64 -5.24 -11.99
C GLU A 212 16.51 -4.22 -12.73
N ILE A 213 16.79 -3.05 -12.15
CA ILE A 213 17.64 -2.04 -12.79
C ILE A 213 19.07 -2.00 -12.25
N ASN A 214 19.32 -2.56 -11.07
CA ASN A 214 20.60 -2.36 -10.35
C ASN A 214 21.20 -3.65 -9.74
N GLY A 215 20.40 -4.71 -9.60
CA GLY A 215 20.81 -5.94 -8.92
C GLY A 215 21.82 -6.79 -9.70
N ASN A 216 22.63 -7.57 -8.96
CA ASN A 216 23.34 -8.71 -9.53
C ASN A 216 22.33 -9.79 -9.87
N LYS A 217 21.85 -9.77 -11.10
CA LYS A 217 20.73 -10.62 -11.50
C LYS A 217 21.13 -12.09 -11.51
N ARG A 218 20.25 -12.95 -10.98
CA ARG A 218 20.38 -14.40 -11.13
C ARG A 218 20.27 -14.76 -12.62
N THR A 219 20.93 -15.85 -13.04
CA THR A 219 20.84 -16.32 -14.43
C THR A 219 19.40 -16.51 -14.90
N LYS A 220 18.54 -17.08 -14.03
CA LYS A 220 17.11 -17.29 -14.33
C LYS A 220 16.31 -15.99 -14.52
N ASP A 221 16.81 -14.86 -13.99
CA ASP A 221 16.11 -13.57 -14.09
C ASP A 221 16.45 -12.78 -15.36
N ILE A 222 17.47 -13.20 -16.11
CA ILE A 222 17.93 -12.56 -17.36
C ILE A 222 17.85 -13.47 -18.58
N GLU A 223 17.42 -14.71 -18.39
CA GLU A 223 17.26 -15.68 -19.46
C GLU A 223 16.10 -15.26 -20.37
N ILE A 224 16.39 -15.20 -21.68
CA ILE A 224 15.36 -15.06 -22.71
C ILE A 224 15.25 -16.40 -23.44
N LYS A 225 14.03 -16.91 -23.54
CA LYS A 225 13.74 -18.19 -24.18
C LYS A 225 13.12 -17.96 -25.55
N LYS A 226 13.62 -18.69 -26.54
CA LYS A 226 12.94 -18.79 -27.84
C LYS A 226 11.70 -19.66 -27.68
N SER A 227 10.55 -19.16 -28.12
CA SER A 227 9.26 -19.85 -28.12
C SER A 227 8.59 -19.67 -29.49
N ARG A 228 7.38 -20.21 -29.65
CA ARG A 228 6.57 -20.07 -30.87
C ARG A 228 5.17 -19.61 -30.54
N LYS A 229 4.62 -18.74 -31.38
CA LYS A 229 3.24 -18.25 -31.30
C LYS A 229 2.55 -18.35 -32.65
N ILE A 230 1.25 -18.55 -32.64
CA ILE A 230 0.45 -18.55 -33.87
C ILE A 230 0.48 -17.14 -34.46
N VAL A 231 0.97 -17.02 -35.69
CA VAL A 231 1.08 -15.74 -36.43
C VAL A 231 0.08 -15.64 -37.57
N GLY A 232 -0.61 -16.73 -37.87
CA GLY A 232 -1.63 -16.78 -38.91
C GLY A 232 -2.24 -18.17 -39.01
N TYR A 233 -3.17 -18.31 -39.96
CA TYR A 233 -3.76 -19.58 -40.32
C TYR A 233 -3.71 -19.72 -41.84
N LYS A 234 -3.27 -20.88 -42.32
CA LYS A 234 -3.20 -21.19 -43.75
C LYS A 234 -4.26 -22.21 -44.12
N GLU A 235 -4.99 -21.94 -45.19
CA GLU A 235 -5.85 -22.93 -45.80
C GLU A 235 -5.02 -23.92 -46.62
N VAL A 236 -5.18 -25.21 -46.32
CA VAL A 236 -4.68 -26.31 -47.15
C VAL A 236 -5.87 -26.98 -47.81
N GLY A 237 -5.77 -27.15 -49.14
CA GLY A 237 -6.85 -27.71 -49.95
C GLY A 237 -7.24 -29.11 -49.47
N SER A 238 -8.54 -29.41 -49.45
CA SER A 238 -9.06 -30.70 -49.02
C SER A 238 -8.99 -31.75 -50.14
N TYR A 239 -8.77 -33.01 -49.74
CA TYR A 239 -9.11 -34.15 -50.58
C TYR A 239 -10.63 -34.32 -50.50
N ALA A 240 -11.29 -34.18 -51.64
CA ALA A 240 -12.70 -34.48 -51.95
C ALA A 240 -13.66 -34.76 -50.77
N HIS A 241 -14.59 -33.81 -50.56
CA HIS A 241 -15.85 -33.87 -49.77
C HIS A 241 -15.89 -33.34 -48.34
N GLU A 242 -14.81 -32.81 -47.79
CA GLU A 242 -14.85 -32.02 -46.54
C GLU A 242 -14.26 -30.62 -46.80
N GLY A 243 -14.79 -29.57 -46.18
CA GLY A 243 -14.43 -28.16 -46.47
C GLY A 243 -12.95 -27.80 -46.26
N PRO A 244 -12.53 -26.54 -46.48
CA PRO A 244 -11.14 -26.13 -46.33
C PRO A 244 -10.61 -26.41 -44.91
N VAL A 245 -9.47 -27.09 -44.81
CA VAL A 245 -8.78 -27.34 -43.54
C VAL A 245 -7.86 -26.16 -43.26
N VAL A 246 -8.05 -25.51 -42.12
CA VAL A 246 -7.21 -24.39 -41.69
C VAL A 246 -6.17 -24.89 -40.70
N VAL A 247 -4.89 -24.67 -41.00
CA VAL A 247 -3.78 -25.04 -40.12
C VAL A 247 -3.11 -23.79 -39.54
N PRO A 248 -2.78 -23.77 -38.23
CA PRO A 248 -2.08 -22.64 -37.62
C PRO A 248 -0.63 -22.54 -38.13
N GLU A 249 -0.23 -21.34 -38.52
CA GLU A 249 1.15 -20.99 -38.82
C GLU A 249 1.82 -20.44 -37.56
N TYR A 250 3.03 -20.91 -37.26
CA TYR A 250 3.77 -20.52 -36.07
C TYR A 250 4.98 -19.65 -36.44
N GLY A 251 5.09 -18.50 -35.79
CA GLY A 251 6.26 -17.64 -35.83
C GLY A 251 7.13 -17.83 -34.60
N ASP A 252 8.43 -17.58 -34.75
CA ASP A 252 9.36 -17.57 -33.63
C ASP A 252 9.21 -16.27 -32.82
N ILE A 253 9.12 -16.41 -31.50
CA ILE A 253 9.08 -15.29 -30.54
C ILE A 253 10.17 -15.48 -29.48
N TRP A 254 10.53 -14.42 -28.79
CA TRP A 254 11.45 -14.44 -27.67
C TRP A 254 10.71 -13.95 -26.45
N ILE A 255 10.73 -14.75 -25.38
CA ILE A 255 10.00 -14.45 -24.15
C ILE A 255 10.94 -14.42 -22.96
N ASP A 256 10.65 -13.53 -22.02
CA ASP A 256 11.33 -13.49 -20.74
C ASP A 256 10.77 -14.48 -19.71
N LYS A 257 11.22 -14.36 -18.47
CA LYS A 257 10.81 -15.19 -17.33
C LYS A 257 9.31 -15.12 -17.00
N ASP A 258 8.62 -14.05 -17.41
CA ASP A 258 7.18 -13.85 -17.23
C ASP A 258 6.42 -14.13 -18.52
N LYS A 259 7.04 -14.85 -19.48
CA LYS A 259 6.47 -15.22 -20.77
C LYS A 259 6.06 -14.05 -21.65
N THR A 260 6.58 -12.86 -21.38
CA THR A 260 6.26 -11.68 -22.19
C THR A 260 7.24 -11.56 -23.34
N GLU A 261 6.71 -11.19 -24.50
CA GLU A 261 7.49 -11.05 -25.72
C GLU A 261 8.48 -9.88 -25.64
N VAL A 262 9.71 -10.14 -26.05
CA VAL A 262 10.78 -9.16 -26.20
C VAL A 262 11.32 -9.21 -27.62
N ASP A 263 11.69 -8.06 -28.17
CA ASP A 263 12.29 -8.01 -29.51
C ASP A 263 13.78 -8.40 -29.41
N PRO A 264 14.19 -9.50 -30.08
CA PRO A 264 15.57 -9.99 -30.04
C PRO A 264 16.60 -8.97 -30.52
N LYS A 265 16.20 -7.95 -31.30
CA LYS A 265 17.08 -6.89 -31.78
C LYS A 265 17.70 -6.05 -30.67
N TYR A 266 17.03 -5.93 -29.52
CA TYR A 266 17.50 -5.12 -28.40
C TYR A 266 18.11 -5.95 -27.27
N LEU A 267 18.33 -7.25 -27.52
CA LEU A 267 19.03 -8.14 -26.60
C LEU A 267 20.54 -8.09 -26.85
N ILE A 268 21.32 -8.18 -25.78
CA ILE A 268 22.78 -8.28 -25.84
C ILE A 268 23.14 -9.70 -25.40
N ASP A 269 23.76 -10.48 -26.29
CA ASP A 269 24.09 -11.90 -26.08
C ASP A 269 22.90 -12.75 -25.60
N GLY A 270 21.71 -12.48 -26.18
CA GLY A 270 20.47 -13.20 -25.84
C GLY A 270 19.90 -12.86 -24.46
N LYS A 271 20.35 -11.76 -23.85
CA LYS A 271 19.90 -11.29 -22.53
C LYS A 271 19.38 -9.85 -22.61
N LEU A 272 18.60 -9.45 -21.61
CA LEU A 272 18.24 -8.04 -21.42
C LEU A 272 19.52 -7.18 -21.28
N PRO A 273 19.52 -5.96 -21.83
CA PRO A 273 20.69 -5.08 -21.75
C PRO A 273 20.92 -4.57 -20.32
N LYS A 274 22.01 -3.81 -20.13
CA LYS A 274 22.32 -3.13 -18.86
C LYS A 274 21.09 -2.36 -18.34
N PHE A 275 20.80 -2.48 -17.04
CA PHE A 275 19.60 -1.95 -16.38
C PHE A 275 18.28 -2.66 -16.74
N GLY A 276 18.33 -3.88 -17.29
CA GLY A 276 17.15 -4.71 -17.50
C GLY A 276 16.12 -4.09 -18.44
N PHE A 277 14.85 -4.08 -18.03
CA PHE A 277 13.78 -3.49 -18.84
C PHE A 277 13.94 -1.99 -19.06
N LEU A 278 14.52 -1.25 -18.11
CA LEU A 278 14.82 0.17 -18.32
C LEU A 278 15.78 0.35 -19.49
N GLY A 279 16.88 -0.42 -19.51
CA GLY A 279 17.81 -0.43 -20.64
C GLY A 279 17.14 -0.85 -21.95
N TYR A 280 16.31 -1.90 -21.91
CA TYR A 280 15.56 -2.37 -23.07
C TYR A 280 14.66 -1.27 -23.64
N TYR A 281 13.95 -0.50 -22.80
CA TYR A 281 13.12 0.61 -23.27
C TYR A 281 13.94 1.79 -23.77
N LEU A 282 15.11 2.08 -23.16
CA LEU A 282 16.02 3.13 -23.66
C LEU A 282 16.54 2.81 -25.07
N LEU A 283 16.80 1.53 -25.38
CA LEU A 283 17.21 1.09 -26.71
C LEU A 283 16.03 1.00 -27.69
N SER A 284 14.96 0.29 -27.32
CA SER A 284 13.83 0.03 -28.22
C SER A 284 13.07 1.29 -28.62
N LYS A 285 13.00 2.29 -27.73
CA LYS A 285 12.45 3.61 -28.04
C LYS A 285 13.44 4.56 -28.73
N LYS A 286 14.63 4.07 -29.09
CA LYS A 286 15.71 4.79 -29.77
C LYS A 286 16.15 6.06 -29.01
N ILE A 287 16.19 5.98 -27.68
CA ILE A 287 16.58 7.09 -26.81
C ILE A 287 18.10 7.11 -26.68
N LEU A 288 18.72 5.94 -26.53
CA LEU A 288 20.17 5.76 -26.43
C LEU A 288 20.66 4.70 -27.44
N SER A 289 21.92 4.82 -27.85
CA SER A 289 22.65 3.73 -28.51
C SER A 289 23.15 2.71 -27.47
N PRO A 290 23.51 1.48 -27.89
CA PRO A 290 24.13 0.49 -27.01
C PRO A 290 25.39 1.02 -26.29
N GLU A 291 26.23 1.78 -26.98
CA GLU A 291 27.46 2.35 -26.42
C GLU A 291 27.15 3.42 -25.36
N GLN A 292 26.12 4.25 -25.60
CA GLN A 292 25.66 5.24 -24.63
C GLN A 292 25.08 4.56 -23.38
N LEU A 293 24.29 3.49 -23.56
CA LEU A 293 23.73 2.72 -22.45
C LEU A 293 24.84 2.07 -21.62
N GLU A 294 25.87 1.53 -22.26
CA GLU A 294 26.98 0.89 -21.54
C GLU A 294 27.79 1.90 -20.72
N ALA A 295 28.00 3.11 -21.24
CA ALA A 295 28.69 4.20 -20.53
C ALA A 295 27.82 4.85 -19.43
N LEU A 296 26.50 4.70 -19.48
CA LEU A 296 25.57 5.33 -18.54
C LEU A 296 25.76 4.80 -17.12
N LEU A 297 25.78 5.73 -16.15
CA LEU A 297 25.78 5.43 -14.72
C LEU A 297 24.34 5.47 -14.18
N LEU A 298 24.02 4.52 -13.29
CA LEU A 298 22.75 4.48 -12.58
C LEU A 298 23.03 4.29 -11.09
N ASP A 299 22.51 5.20 -10.28
CA ASP A 299 22.61 5.15 -8.82
C ASP A 299 21.22 5.05 -8.20
N ILE A 300 21.07 4.16 -7.21
CA ILE A 300 19.88 4.11 -6.35
C ILE A 300 20.17 4.94 -5.10
N ARG A 301 19.56 6.12 -5.00
CA ARG A 301 19.80 7.05 -3.90
C ARG A 301 18.89 6.77 -2.71
N PHE A 302 17.61 6.54 -2.94
CA PHE A 302 16.65 6.31 -1.87
C PHE A 302 15.66 5.19 -2.20
N ILE A 303 15.33 4.37 -1.20
CA ILE A 303 14.23 3.40 -1.27
C ILE A 303 13.33 3.63 -0.05
N GLY A 304 12.18 4.27 -0.24
CA GLY A 304 11.23 4.57 0.82
C GLY A 304 9.97 3.73 0.69
N VAL A 305 9.82 2.72 1.53
CA VAL A 305 8.68 1.79 1.45
C VAL A 305 7.81 1.82 2.69
N TYR A 306 6.50 1.74 2.46
CA TYR A 306 5.49 1.54 3.48
C TYR A 306 4.99 0.11 3.36
N GLU A 307 5.11 -0.61 4.46
CA GLU A 307 4.44 -1.85 4.70
C GLU A 307 4.52 -2.88 3.55
N THR A 308 5.73 -3.40 3.26
CA THR A 308 5.91 -4.36 2.17
C THR A 308 5.14 -5.66 2.40
N VAL A 309 4.15 -5.90 1.53
CA VAL A 309 3.43 -7.16 1.39
C VAL A 309 3.75 -7.71 0.02
N SER A 310 4.29 -8.93 -0.05
CA SER A 310 4.65 -9.58 -1.32
C SER A 310 3.42 -10.21 -1.96
N SER A 311 2.76 -11.14 -1.25
CA SER A 311 1.60 -11.95 -1.66
C SER A 311 1.46 -12.03 -3.18
N TYR A 312 2.47 -12.63 -3.81
CA TYR A 312 2.63 -12.69 -5.27
C TYR A 312 2.73 -14.13 -5.75
N GLU A 313 1.99 -14.44 -6.81
CA GLU A 313 2.08 -15.73 -7.49
C GLU A 313 1.82 -15.53 -8.99
N GLU A 314 2.74 -15.95 -9.86
CA GLU A 314 2.65 -15.66 -11.30
C GLU A 314 1.80 -16.70 -12.04
N PHE A 315 0.56 -16.34 -12.33
CA PHE A 315 -0.37 -17.13 -13.12
C PHE A 315 -0.70 -16.55 -14.51
N GLY A 316 -0.22 -15.35 -14.84
CA GLY A 316 -0.72 -14.55 -15.96
C GLY A 316 -2.11 -13.94 -15.67
N ASP A 317 -2.77 -13.44 -16.73
CA ASP A 317 -4.17 -13.00 -16.69
C ASP A 317 -5.07 -14.24 -16.85
N MET A 318 -5.90 -14.54 -15.85
CA MET A 318 -6.75 -15.74 -15.79
C MET A 318 -8.21 -15.36 -16.09
N GLY A 319 -8.90 -16.18 -16.88
CA GLY A 319 -10.34 -16.00 -17.09
C GLY A 319 -11.14 -16.23 -15.79
N ALA A 320 -12.27 -15.54 -15.64
CA ALA A 320 -13.12 -15.61 -14.44
C ALA A 320 -13.49 -17.06 -14.01
N MET A 321 -13.68 -17.96 -14.97
CA MET A 321 -13.99 -19.37 -14.71
C MET A 321 -12.83 -20.15 -14.06
N GLU A 322 -11.58 -19.90 -14.48
CA GLU A 322 -10.40 -20.57 -13.91
C GLU A 322 -10.11 -20.04 -12.50
N ARG A 323 -10.33 -18.74 -12.28
CA ARG A 323 -10.19 -18.04 -11.00
C ARG A 323 -11.16 -18.57 -9.94
N VAL A 324 -12.47 -18.54 -10.21
CA VAL A 324 -13.50 -18.93 -9.24
C VAL A 324 -13.59 -20.45 -9.09
N GLY A 325 -13.47 -21.20 -10.19
CA GLY A 325 -13.71 -22.64 -10.22
C GLY A 325 -12.60 -23.46 -9.56
N TYR A 326 -11.37 -23.37 -10.07
CA TYR A 326 -10.28 -24.23 -9.59
C TYR A 326 -9.46 -23.54 -8.51
N ARG A 327 -9.02 -22.30 -8.74
CA ARG A 327 -8.07 -21.62 -7.84
C ARG A 327 -8.70 -21.07 -6.57
N GLY A 328 -9.91 -20.53 -6.64
CA GLY A 328 -10.69 -20.14 -5.45
C GLY A 328 -10.92 -21.33 -4.51
N VAL A 329 -11.22 -22.52 -5.07
CA VAL A 329 -11.35 -23.77 -4.30
C VAL A 329 -9.99 -24.22 -3.76
N VAL A 330 -8.91 -24.16 -4.53
CA VAL A 330 -7.55 -24.49 -4.03
C VAL A 330 -7.09 -23.56 -2.92
N HIS A 331 -7.35 -22.26 -3.02
CA HIS A 331 -6.97 -21.28 -1.98
C HIS A 331 -7.77 -21.47 -0.69
N SER A 332 -9.09 -21.66 -0.80
CA SER A 332 -9.95 -21.95 0.37
C SER A 332 -9.67 -23.31 1.01
N THR A 333 -9.12 -24.28 0.28
CA THR A 333 -8.83 -25.64 0.80
C THR A 333 -7.40 -25.86 1.27
N LEU A 334 -6.40 -25.23 0.64
CA LEU A 334 -4.97 -25.42 0.96
C LEU A 334 -4.33 -24.23 1.69
N GLY A 335 -5.04 -23.10 1.80
CA GLY A 335 -4.64 -21.90 2.53
C GLY A 335 -3.57 -21.05 1.83
N SER A 336 -3.35 -19.85 2.36
CA SER A 336 -2.42 -18.84 1.84
C SER A 336 -0.96 -19.34 1.70
N LYS A 337 -0.52 -20.25 2.58
CA LYS A 337 0.82 -20.86 2.55
C LYS A 337 1.14 -21.63 1.27
N HIS A 338 0.14 -22.17 0.57
CA HIS A 338 0.34 -22.90 -0.68
C HIS A 338 0.47 -21.98 -1.90
N ASN A 339 0.01 -20.72 -1.80
CA ASN A 339 -0.04 -19.78 -2.92
C ASN A 339 1.09 -18.72 -2.85
N PHE A 340 1.59 -18.35 -1.66
CA PHE A 340 2.61 -17.30 -1.54
C PHE A 340 3.94 -17.78 -0.91
N GLY A 341 4.28 -19.06 -1.09
CA GLY A 341 5.36 -19.70 -0.33
C GLY A 341 6.80 -19.28 -0.71
N ASP A 342 7.03 -18.79 -1.92
CA ASP A 342 8.38 -18.47 -2.44
C ASP A 342 8.51 -17.05 -3.04
N ASP A 343 7.49 -16.22 -2.87
CA ASP A 343 7.32 -14.94 -3.57
C ASP A 343 8.42 -13.90 -3.27
N VAL A 344 8.94 -13.86 -2.05
CA VAL A 344 10.10 -13.04 -1.64
C VAL A 344 11.35 -13.41 -2.45
N GLU A 345 11.58 -14.71 -2.68
CA GLU A 345 12.69 -15.20 -3.50
C GLU A 345 12.39 -15.02 -4.99
N GLN A 346 11.15 -15.20 -5.42
CA GLN A 346 10.75 -15.00 -6.80
C GLN A 346 10.96 -13.54 -7.21
N LEU A 347 10.50 -12.58 -6.41
CA LEU A 347 10.61 -11.15 -6.65
C LEU A 347 11.95 -10.54 -6.22
N GLN A 348 12.82 -11.31 -5.56
CA GLN A 348 14.13 -10.85 -5.09
C GLN A 348 14.05 -9.63 -4.17
N LEU A 349 13.02 -9.58 -3.31
CA LEU A 349 12.72 -8.39 -2.50
C LEU A 349 13.82 -8.05 -1.50
N LYS A 350 14.67 -9.01 -1.12
CA LYS A 350 15.80 -8.81 -0.21
C LYS A 350 17.10 -8.42 -0.92
N ASN A 351 17.10 -8.34 -2.25
CA ASN A 351 18.31 -8.18 -3.07
C ASN A 351 18.25 -6.94 -3.99
N PRO A 352 18.01 -5.71 -3.50
CA PRO A 352 17.92 -4.51 -4.36
C PRO A 352 19.24 -4.13 -5.08
N GLY A 353 20.35 -4.80 -4.79
CA GLY A 353 21.68 -4.34 -5.23
C GLY A 353 22.17 -3.13 -4.42
N PRO A 354 23.20 -2.41 -4.89
CA PRO A 354 23.75 -1.25 -4.17
C PRO A 354 22.80 -0.07 -4.11
N TYR A 355 22.53 0.46 -2.90
CA TYR A 355 21.74 1.67 -2.69
C TYR A 355 22.40 2.56 -1.62
N PHE A 356 22.06 3.85 -1.60
CA PHE A 356 22.59 4.78 -0.61
C PHE A 356 21.80 4.75 0.71
N LYS A 357 20.47 4.86 0.67
CA LYS A 357 19.61 4.78 1.87
C LYS A 357 18.31 4.06 1.57
N ALA A 358 17.87 3.20 2.49
CA ALA A 358 16.56 2.58 2.46
C ALA A 358 15.84 2.79 3.80
N VAL A 359 14.53 3.00 3.74
CA VAL A 359 13.64 3.21 4.89
C VAL A 359 12.39 2.36 4.68
N HIS A 360 11.96 1.66 5.74
CA HIS A 360 10.77 0.82 5.71
C HIS A 360 9.91 1.07 6.95
N PHE A 361 8.73 1.66 6.76
CA PHE A 361 7.76 1.84 7.86
C PHE A 361 6.72 0.73 7.83
N THR A 362 6.43 0.13 8.99
CA THR A 362 5.60 -1.08 9.11
C THR A 362 4.51 -0.90 10.15
N ALA A 363 3.42 -1.65 9.99
CA ALA A 363 2.29 -1.73 10.91
C ALA A 363 2.56 -2.77 12.01
N THR A 364 2.25 -2.42 13.26
CA THR A 364 2.40 -3.32 14.41
C THR A 364 1.22 -4.26 14.55
N ASP A 365 0.01 -3.81 14.20
CA ASP A 365 -1.24 -4.49 14.55
C ASP A 365 -1.88 -5.25 13.35
N GLU A 366 -1.22 -5.26 12.19
CA GLU A 366 -1.64 -6.04 11.02
C GLU A 366 -1.45 -7.54 11.27
N HIS A 367 -2.49 -8.35 11.05
CA HIS A 367 -2.46 -9.78 11.32
C HIS A 367 -3.28 -10.63 10.35
N ARG A 368 -3.68 -10.07 9.20
CA ARG A 368 -4.35 -10.84 8.14
C ARG A 368 -3.41 -11.83 7.49
N GLU A 369 -3.94 -12.97 7.07
CA GLU A 369 -3.15 -14.08 6.50
C GLU A 369 -2.38 -13.66 5.23
N ASN A 370 -3.05 -12.92 4.33
CA ASN A 370 -2.49 -12.48 3.05
C ASN A 370 -1.72 -11.15 3.13
N PHE A 371 -1.47 -10.63 4.34
CA PHE A 371 -0.75 -9.36 4.58
C PHE A 371 0.55 -9.58 5.37
N SER A 372 1.22 -10.69 5.09
CA SER A 372 2.49 -11.04 5.69
C SER A 372 3.55 -9.97 5.41
N LEU A 373 4.29 -9.57 6.44
CA LEU A 373 5.36 -8.59 6.32
C LEU A 373 6.56 -9.20 5.61
N THR A 374 7.09 -8.55 4.58
CA THR A 374 8.44 -8.86 4.09
C THR A 374 9.44 -7.87 4.67
N ARG A 375 10.29 -8.32 5.59
CA ARG A 375 11.33 -7.46 6.20
C ARG A 375 12.30 -6.93 5.14
N PHE A 376 12.92 -5.78 5.40
CA PHE A 376 13.91 -5.20 4.49
C PHE A 376 15.28 -5.05 5.17
N PRO A 377 16.09 -6.12 5.19
CA PRO A 377 17.44 -6.08 5.76
C PRO A 377 18.30 -4.97 5.14
N GLY A 378 18.98 -4.22 6.00
CA GLY A 378 19.84 -3.09 5.61
C GLY A 378 19.11 -1.75 5.50
N SER A 379 17.78 -1.71 5.64
CA SER A 379 17.00 -0.48 5.73
C SER A 379 16.89 0.03 7.18
N ILE A 380 16.52 1.30 7.33
CA ILE A 380 16.00 1.84 8.59
C ILE A 380 14.54 1.39 8.69
N GLU A 381 14.28 0.35 9.46
CA GLU A 381 12.95 -0.22 9.63
C GLU A 381 12.32 0.25 10.95
N LYS A 382 11.09 0.77 10.91
CA LYS A 382 10.37 1.32 12.08
C LYS A 382 8.90 0.92 12.07
N GLU A 383 8.48 0.31 13.18
CA GLU A 383 7.10 -0.10 13.43
C GLU A 383 6.26 1.02 14.07
N PHE A 384 5.03 1.16 13.59
CA PHE A 384 4.05 2.15 14.05
C PHE A 384 2.78 1.43 14.52
N PRO A 385 2.10 1.93 15.58
CA PRO A 385 0.76 1.47 15.93
C PRO A 385 -0.20 1.64 14.76
N GLY A 386 -1.13 0.70 14.60
CA GLY A 386 -2.10 0.66 13.51
C GLY A 386 -1.93 -0.55 12.59
N VAL A 387 -2.86 -0.65 11.64
CA VAL A 387 -2.89 -1.69 10.59
C VAL A 387 -2.34 -1.14 9.27
N HIS A 388 -2.35 -1.98 8.23
CA HIS A 388 -1.72 -1.73 6.93
C HIS A 388 -1.88 -0.30 6.37
N CYS A 389 -3.12 0.16 6.24
CA CYS A 389 -3.47 1.45 5.63
C CYS A 389 -3.37 2.63 6.62
N ASP A 390 -3.24 2.39 7.93
CA ASP A 390 -2.88 3.45 8.88
C ASP A 390 -1.45 3.95 8.62
N ILE A 391 -0.58 3.09 8.06
CA ILE A 391 0.81 3.42 7.73
C ILE A 391 0.95 3.89 6.28
N GLY A 392 0.27 3.20 5.37
CA GLY A 392 0.32 3.48 3.94
C GLY A 392 -0.65 4.54 3.43
N GLY A 393 -1.67 4.94 4.20
CA GLY A 393 -2.82 5.72 3.72
C GLY A 393 -3.90 4.84 3.09
N ALA A 394 -4.79 5.43 2.29
CA ALA A 394 -5.99 4.84 1.66
C ALA A 394 -7.31 4.87 2.45
N TYR A 395 -7.30 5.06 3.77
CA TYR A 395 -8.55 5.21 4.52
C TYR A 395 -9.20 6.58 4.32
N GLU A 396 -10.54 6.61 4.36
CA GLU A 396 -11.33 7.84 4.43
C GLU A 396 -11.69 8.22 5.87
N ASN A 397 -12.13 9.45 6.07
CA ASN A 397 -12.73 9.86 7.34
C ASN A 397 -14.20 9.46 7.34
N GLY A 398 -14.69 8.87 8.43
CA GLY A 398 -16.07 8.43 8.43
C GLY A 398 -16.43 7.38 9.47
N MET A 399 -17.60 6.80 9.29
CA MET A 399 -18.04 5.64 10.05
C MET A 399 -17.39 4.37 9.50
N GLU A 400 -16.51 3.76 10.29
CA GLU A 400 -16.01 2.41 10.05
C GLU A 400 -17.02 1.41 10.60
N VAL A 401 -17.44 0.47 9.75
CA VAL A 401 -18.19 -0.73 10.14
C VAL A 401 -17.34 -1.92 9.78
N VAL A 402 -16.95 -2.71 10.79
CA VAL A 402 -16.26 -3.98 10.58
C VAL A 402 -17.18 -5.09 11.03
N ASP A 403 -17.74 -5.79 10.06
CA ASP A 403 -18.55 -6.96 10.30
C ASP A 403 -17.70 -8.23 10.33
N GLU A 404 -18.22 -9.29 10.93
CA GLU A 404 -17.57 -10.61 11.00
C GLU A 404 -16.13 -10.59 11.52
N ILE A 405 -15.82 -9.73 12.50
CA ILE A 405 -14.47 -9.69 13.14
C ILE A 405 -14.07 -11.09 13.65
N GLU A 406 -15.05 -11.82 14.19
CA GLU A 406 -14.96 -13.24 14.52
C GLU A 406 -16.37 -13.86 14.44
N THR A 407 -16.49 -15.15 14.12
CA THR A 407 -17.78 -15.77 13.82
C THR A 407 -17.95 -17.14 14.47
N SER A 408 -19.20 -17.53 14.69
CA SER A 408 -19.53 -18.80 15.35
C SER A 408 -19.24 -20.05 14.51
N ASN A 409 -18.94 -19.87 13.22
CA ASN A 409 -18.45 -20.94 12.35
C ASN A 409 -17.02 -21.35 12.72
N HIS A 410 -16.26 -20.44 13.32
CA HIS A 410 -14.87 -20.65 13.67
C HIS A 410 -14.69 -20.87 15.17
N LYS A 411 -15.50 -20.20 15.99
CA LYS A 411 -15.34 -20.14 17.45
C LYS A 411 -16.66 -20.34 18.20
N PRO A 412 -16.70 -21.08 19.33
CA PRO A 412 -17.90 -21.15 20.17
C PRO A 412 -18.20 -19.81 20.85
N LEU A 413 -19.45 -19.57 21.27
CA LEU A 413 -19.91 -18.27 21.83
C LEU A 413 -19.02 -17.72 22.97
N TRP A 414 -18.50 -18.57 23.84
CA TRP A 414 -17.63 -18.13 24.92
C TRP A 414 -16.28 -17.59 24.42
N GLU A 415 -15.75 -18.13 23.31
CA GLU A 415 -14.56 -17.60 22.63
C GLU A 415 -14.87 -16.28 21.91
N LEU A 416 -16.06 -16.14 21.31
CA LEU A 416 -16.49 -14.85 20.75
C LEU A 416 -16.58 -13.76 21.84
N LYS A 417 -17.19 -14.08 22.99
CA LYS A 417 -17.27 -13.15 24.13
C LYS A 417 -15.89 -12.77 24.65
N LYS A 418 -14.99 -13.75 24.77
CA LYS A 418 -13.60 -13.50 25.15
C LYS A 418 -12.91 -12.60 24.13
N ARG A 419 -13.04 -12.89 22.84
CA ARG A 419 -12.44 -12.09 21.77
C ARG A 419 -12.96 -10.65 21.76
N MET A 420 -14.26 -10.45 21.97
CA MET A 420 -14.86 -9.12 22.09
C MET A 420 -14.24 -8.36 23.29
N GLN A 421 -14.08 -9.03 24.44
CA GLN A 421 -13.42 -8.43 25.59
C GLN A 421 -11.95 -8.12 25.31
N ASP A 422 -11.20 -9.00 24.64
CA ASP A 422 -9.79 -8.75 24.27
C ASP A 422 -9.66 -7.49 23.37
N LEU A 423 -10.66 -7.22 22.51
CA LEU A 423 -10.69 -6.04 21.66
C LEU A 423 -10.99 -4.75 22.44
N ILE A 424 -11.86 -4.85 23.46
CA ILE A 424 -12.17 -3.76 24.39
C ILE A 424 -10.96 -3.44 25.28
N ASP A 425 -10.37 -4.46 25.89
CA ASP A 425 -9.19 -4.34 26.76
C ASP A 425 -7.96 -3.86 25.98
N GLY A 426 -7.89 -4.20 24.68
CA GLY A 426 -6.91 -3.66 23.74
C GLY A 426 -7.16 -2.20 23.32
N HIS A 427 -8.25 -1.59 23.77
CA HIS A 427 -8.72 -0.26 23.39
C HIS A 427 -8.90 -0.07 21.89
N TRP A 428 -9.28 -1.13 21.17
CA TRP A 428 -9.71 -0.98 19.79
C TRP A 428 -11.14 -0.46 19.74
N PHE A 429 -12.04 -1.04 20.53
CA PHE A 429 -13.43 -0.61 20.58
C PHE A 429 -13.82 -0.25 22.02
N LYS A 430 -14.77 0.67 22.15
CA LYS A 430 -15.51 0.88 23.41
C LYS A 430 -16.67 -0.10 23.50
N ASP A 431 -17.18 -0.30 24.72
CA ASP A 431 -18.30 -1.21 25.00
C ASP A 431 -19.54 -0.92 24.15
N ASP A 432 -19.80 0.34 23.81
CA ASP A 432 -20.93 0.79 22.99
C ASP A 432 -20.66 0.74 21.48
N GLN A 433 -19.45 0.37 21.07
CA GLN A 433 -19.01 0.32 19.68
C GLN A 433 -18.85 -1.09 19.13
N ILE A 434 -19.05 -2.13 19.96
CA ILE A 434 -18.85 -3.53 19.56
C ILE A 434 -19.91 -4.43 20.18
N GLU A 435 -20.45 -5.34 19.38
CA GLU A 435 -21.52 -6.24 19.83
C GLU A 435 -21.44 -7.61 19.15
N ILE A 436 -22.12 -8.60 19.75
CA ILE A 436 -22.33 -9.92 19.15
C ILE A 436 -23.75 -9.97 18.57
N ASN A 437 -23.84 -9.94 17.25
CA ASN A 437 -25.09 -10.01 16.51
C ASN A 437 -25.48 -11.44 16.15
N ASN A 438 -26.78 -11.70 16.07
CA ASN A 438 -27.34 -12.95 15.55
C ASN A 438 -27.88 -12.70 14.13
N THR A 439 -27.46 -13.49 13.14
CA THR A 439 -27.89 -13.26 11.74
C THR A 439 -29.27 -13.87 11.47
N ALA A 440 -30.06 -13.24 10.59
CA ALA A 440 -31.36 -13.73 10.13
C ALA A 440 -31.30 -15.12 9.43
N LEU A 441 -30.10 -15.58 9.04
CA LEU A 441 -29.83 -16.94 8.52
C LEU A 441 -30.34 -18.05 9.48
N ASN A 442 -30.53 -17.73 10.76
CA ASN A 442 -31.14 -18.58 11.78
C ASN A 442 -32.53 -19.11 11.40
N ILE A 443 -33.24 -18.44 10.49
CA ILE A 443 -34.56 -18.88 10.01
C ILE A 443 -34.44 -20.05 9.02
N LEU A 444 -33.35 -20.14 8.24
CA LEU A 444 -33.13 -21.20 7.26
C LEU A 444 -32.39 -22.43 7.84
N THR A 445 -31.62 -22.27 8.92
CA THR A 445 -30.68 -23.29 9.41
C THR A 445 -31.22 -24.22 10.50
N PHE A 446 -32.54 -24.31 10.69
CA PHE A 446 -33.20 -25.23 11.65
C PHE A 446 -32.58 -25.22 13.07
N GLY A 447 -32.21 -24.05 13.60
CA GLY A 447 -31.76 -23.88 14.98
C GLY A 447 -30.24 -23.69 15.19
N ASN A 448 -29.43 -23.74 14.14
CA ASN A 448 -28.02 -23.33 14.24
C ASN A 448 -27.91 -21.81 14.21
N VAL A 449 -27.66 -21.21 15.39
CA VAL A 449 -27.54 -19.75 15.55
C VAL A 449 -26.19 -19.27 15.05
N TYR A 450 -26.15 -18.65 13.88
CA TYR A 450 -24.95 -17.96 13.38
C TYR A 450 -24.79 -16.62 14.11
N ARG A 451 -23.64 -16.47 14.78
CA ARG A 451 -23.28 -15.28 15.55
C ARG A 451 -21.98 -14.69 15.02
N LYS A 452 -21.89 -13.37 15.07
CA LYS A 452 -20.71 -12.62 14.62
C LYS A 452 -20.46 -11.42 15.50
N ILE A 453 -19.19 -11.05 15.64
CA ILE A 453 -18.79 -9.78 16.25
C ILE A 453 -18.83 -8.71 15.18
N THR A 454 -19.55 -7.62 15.46
CA THR A 454 -19.62 -6.44 14.60
C THR A 454 -19.14 -5.23 15.41
N GLY A 455 -18.22 -4.46 14.84
CA GLY A 455 -17.74 -3.19 15.40
C GLY A 455 -18.18 -2.02 14.55
N THR A 456 -18.59 -0.91 15.17
CA THR A 456 -18.96 0.33 14.47
C THR A 456 -18.45 1.54 15.23
N ARG A 457 -17.62 2.36 14.60
CA ARG A 457 -17.04 3.56 15.23
C ARG A 457 -16.67 4.63 14.19
N PHE A 458 -16.54 5.86 14.65
CA PHE A 458 -16.12 6.98 13.81
C PHE A 458 -14.60 7.12 13.88
N LEU A 459 -13.92 7.17 12.73
CA LEU A 459 -12.47 7.27 12.64
C LEU A 459 -12.00 8.40 11.70
N ARG A 460 -10.78 8.86 11.97
CA ARG A 460 -10.04 9.86 11.22
C ARG A 460 -8.76 9.27 10.60
N LYS A 461 -8.55 9.50 9.30
CA LYS A 461 -7.43 8.98 8.51
C LYS A 461 -6.10 9.70 8.73
N GLU A 462 -6.12 10.86 9.37
CA GLU A 462 -4.99 11.79 9.46
C GLU A 462 -3.78 11.22 10.22
N TYR A 463 -3.93 10.14 11.00
CA TYR A 463 -2.79 9.44 11.58
C TYR A 463 -1.77 9.00 10.51
N SER A 464 -2.26 8.57 9.34
CA SER A 464 -1.40 8.19 8.20
C SER A 464 -0.52 9.32 7.69
N TYR A 465 -0.78 10.58 8.04
CA TYR A 465 0.08 11.70 7.65
C TYR A 465 1.38 11.73 8.45
N ILE A 466 1.42 11.13 9.65
CA ILE A 466 2.64 11.05 10.47
C ILE A 466 3.75 10.26 9.75
N PRO A 467 3.55 9.00 9.30
CA PRO A 467 4.57 8.28 8.55
C PRO A 467 4.91 8.94 7.19
N LEU A 468 3.98 9.66 6.56
CA LEU A 468 4.26 10.48 5.38
C LEU A 468 5.30 11.57 5.68
N HIS A 469 5.07 12.36 6.73
CA HIS A 469 5.98 13.43 7.16
C HIS A 469 7.37 12.88 7.48
N PHE A 470 7.44 11.75 8.19
CA PHE A 470 8.72 11.14 8.53
C PHE A 470 9.45 10.57 7.31
N MET A 471 8.73 10.06 6.31
CA MET A 471 9.38 9.59 5.09
C MET A 471 10.00 10.76 4.33
N GLU A 472 9.33 11.92 4.25
CA GLU A 472 9.92 13.15 3.72
C GLU A 472 11.18 13.54 4.51
N GLU A 473 11.09 13.54 5.84
CA GLU A 473 12.18 13.93 6.75
C GLU A 473 13.42 13.04 6.56
N GLN A 474 13.23 11.74 6.35
CA GLN A 474 14.31 10.78 6.06
C GLN A 474 15.06 11.11 4.75
N GLY A 475 14.43 11.86 3.84
CA GLY A 475 14.95 12.25 2.54
C GLY A 475 15.48 13.69 2.42
N LEU A 476 15.45 14.50 3.50
CA LEU A 476 15.77 15.94 3.47
C LEU A 476 17.13 16.31 2.86
N LYS A 477 18.12 15.42 2.89
CA LYS A 477 19.46 15.66 2.30
C LYS A 477 19.65 15.01 0.94
N LEU A 478 18.62 14.33 0.43
CA LEU A 478 18.71 13.46 -0.73
C LEU A 478 17.86 13.99 -1.88
N TYR A 479 16.57 14.20 -1.66
CA TYR A 479 15.63 14.61 -2.70
C TYR A 479 14.78 15.83 -2.31
N ASP A 480 15.13 16.55 -1.25
CA ASP A 480 14.37 17.70 -0.76
C ASP A 480 14.16 18.79 -1.81
N HIS A 481 15.16 19.03 -2.66
CA HIS A 481 15.07 19.95 -3.80
C HIS A 481 14.09 19.52 -4.89
N LYS A 482 13.49 18.33 -4.77
CA LYS A 482 12.43 17.80 -5.62
C LYS A 482 11.05 17.93 -4.99
N ILE A 483 10.96 18.28 -3.70
CA ILE A 483 9.72 18.58 -3.00
C ILE A 483 9.36 20.04 -3.26
N ILE A 484 8.24 20.28 -3.96
CA ILE A 484 7.76 21.64 -4.27
C ILE A 484 6.93 22.19 -3.12
N THR A 485 6.13 21.33 -2.48
CA THR A 485 5.31 21.69 -1.32
C THR A 485 5.56 20.67 -0.23
N LYS A 486 5.84 21.15 0.99
CA LYS A 486 6.10 20.28 2.15
C LYS A 486 4.88 19.42 2.48
N THR A 487 5.10 18.14 2.79
CA THR A 487 4.02 17.22 3.18
C THR A 487 3.33 17.71 4.45
N GLU A 488 4.07 18.26 5.41
CA GLU A 488 3.51 18.87 6.63
C GLU A 488 2.59 20.07 6.37
N ALA A 489 2.85 20.82 5.31
CA ALA A 489 2.02 21.96 4.93
C ALA A 489 0.76 21.50 4.18
N THR A 490 0.91 20.54 3.26
CA THR A 490 -0.21 20.01 2.45
C THR A 490 -1.14 19.11 3.25
N TYR A 491 -0.59 18.26 4.12
CA TYR A 491 -1.28 17.24 4.91
C TYR A 491 -1.11 17.53 6.41
N SER A 492 -1.44 18.76 6.79
CA SER A 492 -1.25 19.22 8.17
C SER A 492 -2.13 18.44 9.16
N ILE A 493 -1.57 18.23 10.34
CA ILE A 493 -2.22 17.67 11.52
C ILE A 493 -2.23 18.67 12.70
N GLU A 494 -1.76 19.90 12.49
CA GLU A 494 -1.56 20.89 13.56
C GLU A 494 -2.88 21.37 14.18
N HIS A 495 -3.99 21.29 13.44
CA HIS A 495 -5.33 21.60 13.94
C HIS A 495 -5.90 20.49 14.83
N ASP A 496 -5.30 19.31 14.84
CA ASP A 496 -5.76 18.17 15.61
C ASP A 496 -5.24 18.22 17.07
N THR A 497 -6.07 17.77 18.01
CA THR A 497 -5.74 17.86 19.45
C THR A 497 -4.80 16.76 19.96
N HIS A 498 -4.66 15.65 19.22
CA HIS A 498 -3.96 14.44 19.65
C HIS A 498 -2.76 14.11 18.74
N LEU A 499 -2.92 14.26 17.43
CA LEU A 499 -1.91 13.87 16.44
C LEU A 499 -0.57 14.61 16.58
N PRO A 500 -0.50 15.92 16.91
CA PRO A 500 0.79 16.58 17.15
C PRO A 500 1.57 15.97 18.32
N ALA A 501 0.87 15.52 19.37
CA ALA A 501 1.50 14.83 20.49
C ALA A 501 1.97 13.42 20.09
N ALA A 502 1.16 12.70 19.30
CA ALA A 502 1.51 11.38 18.77
C ALA A 502 2.74 11.45 17.85
N LYS A 503 2.75 12.43 16.93
CA LYS A 503 3.89 12.71 16.04
C LYS A 503 5.15 12.97 16.84
N ARG A 504 5.11 13.83 17.85
CA ARG A 504 6.28 14.09 18.71
C ARG A 504 6.79 12.82 19.40
N ARG A 505 5.91 11.96 19.95
CA ARG A 505 6.32 10.70 20.58
C ARG A 505 6.96 9.72 19.60
N LEU A 506 6.40 9.62 18.39
CA LEU A 506 6.91 8.74 17.34
C LEU A 506 8.20 9.28 16.73
N HIS A 507 8.37 10.60 16.62
CA HIS A 507 9.60 11.23 16.13
C HIS A 507 10.81 10.83 16.99
N GLU A 508 10.68 10.90 18.32
CA GLU A 508 11.74 10.45 19.24
C GLU A 508 12.12 8.97 19.05
N TYR A 509 11.17 8.12 18.64
CA TYR A 509 11.44 6.72 18.34
C TYR A 509 12.12 6.53 16.96
N VAL A 510 11.65 7.26 15.96
CA VAL A 510 12.13 7.13 14.58
C VAL A 510 13.54 7.72 14.42
N PHE A 511 13.83 8.83 15.10
CA PHE A 511 15.06 9.61 14.90
C PHE A 511 16.03 9.62 16.11
N ASP A 512 15.54 9.48 17.36
CA ASP A 512 16.37 9.65 18.58
C ASP A 512 16.65 8.33 19.32
N SER A 513 16.51 7.18 18.65
CA SER A 513 16.81 5.85 19.20
C SER A 513 16.05 5.47 20.49
N LYS A 514 14.90 6.09 20.78
CA LYS A 514 14.02 5.65 21.87
C LYS A 514 13.34 4.31 21.57
N GLU A 515 12.65 3.75 22.54
CA GLU A 515 11.85 2.53 22.37
C GLU A 515 10.57 2.80 21.56
N ALA A 516 10.12 1.75 20.86
CA ALA A 516 8.87 1.72 20.12
C ALA A 516 7.68 2.06 21.03
N TRP A 517 6.63 2.65 20.45
CA TRP A 517 5.42 3.01 21.20
C TRP A 517 4.49 1.80 21.35
N ALA A 518 4.94 0.82 22.14
CA ALA A 518 4.19 -0.40 22.38
C ALA A 518 2.98 -0.16 23.30
N PHE A 519 1.88 -0.84 23.02
CA PHE A 519 0.71 -0.88 23.90
C PHE A 519 1.02 -1.67 25.17
N ARG A 520 0.50 -1.19 26.30
CA ARG A 520 0.53 -1.89 27.59
C ARG A 520 -0.88 -2.00 28.14
N SER A 521 -1.24 -3.20 28.61
CA SER A 521 -2.56 -3.47 29.18
C SER A 521 -2.79 -2.65 30.46
N ASP A 522 -4.05 -2.42 30.81
CA ASP A 522 -4.40 -1.76 32.07
C ASP A 522 -3.90 -2.57 33.28
N GLU A 523 -3.93 -3.90 33.20
CA GLU A 523 -3.39 -4.78 34.23
C GLU A 523 -1.88 -4.58 34.43
N ASP A 524 -1.11 -4.48 33.34
CA ASP A 524 0.34 -4.27 33.41
C ASP A 524 0.73 -2.88 33.91
N LEU A 525 -0.10 -1.87 33.63
CA LEU A 525 0.09 -0.52 34.16
C LEU A 525 -0.26 -0.46 35.64
N GLU A 526 -1.36 -1.09 36.06
CA GLU A 526 -1.75 -1.11 37.47
C GLU A 526 -0.71 -1.86 38.32
N LYS A 527 -0.17 -2.98 37.82
CA LYS A 527 0.96 -3.69 38.47
C LYS A 527 2.20 -2.81 38.62
N GLU A 528 2.47 -1.92 37.65
CA GLU A 528 3.59 -0.97 37.75
C GLU A 528 3.29 0.13 38.78
N TYR A 529 2.09 0.69 38.76
CA TYR A 529 1.67 1.71 39.71
C TYR A 529 1.59 1.17 41.15
N ASP A 530 1.19 -0.08 41.35
CA ASP A 530 1.25 -0.79 42.62
C ASP A 530 2.67 -0.87 43.17
N LYS A 531 3.64 -1.24 42.32
CA LYS A 531 5.06 -1.28 42.70
C LYS A 531 5.55 0.11 43.09
N MET A 532 5.23 1.13 42.30
CA MET A 532 5.63 2.51 42.60
C MET A 532 4.99 3.00 43.90
N ARG A 533 3.71 2.72 44.14
CA ARG A 533 3.01 3.04 45.40
C ARG A 533 3.64 2.35 46.60
N ALA A 534 4.05 1.09 46.45
CA ALA A 534 4.70 0.33 47.52
C ALA A 534 6.10 0.86 47.87
N GLU A 535 6.77 1.52 46.94
CA GLU A 535 8.09 2.14 47.14
C GLU A 535 8.01 3.56 47.73
N MET A 536 6.83 4.20 47.74
CA MET A 536 6.63 5.52 48.36
C MET A 536 6.45 5.44 49.88
N PRO A 537 7.02 6.38 50.66
CA PRO A 537 6.74 6.48 52.08
C PRO A 537 5.27 6.87 52.31
N VAL A 538 4.60 6.14 53.20
CA VAL A 538 3.22 6.45 53.62
C VAL A 538 3.27 7.66 54.56
N GLU A 539 2.78 8.81 54.08
CA GLU A 539 2.57 9.99 54.91
C GLU A 539 1.18 9.93 55.57
N TYR A 540 1.10 10.27 56.85
CA TYR A 540 -0.15 10.30 57.62
C TYR A 540 -0.58 11.75 57.89
N PRO A 541 -1.90 12.03 57.99
CA PRO A 541 -2.36 13.35 58.37
C PRO A 541 -1.77 13.79 59.71
N THR A 542 -1.25 15.02 59.74
CA THR A 542 -0.72 15.62 60.96
C THR A 542 -1.60 16.77 61.41
N VAL A 543 -1.74 16.94 62.72
CA VAL A 543 -2.44 18.09 63.30
C VAL A 543 -1.41 19.10 63.77
N SER A 544 -1.50 20.32 63.27
CA SER A 544 -0.68 21.47 63.69
C SER A 544 -1.58 22.57 64.26
N ILE A 545 -1.01 23.55 64.94
CA ILE A 545 -1.75 24.70 65.44
C ILE A 545 -1.25 25.94 64.69
N ASP A 546 -2.17 26.74 64.17
CA ASP A 546 -1.83 27.98 63.50
C ASP A 546 -1.47 29.12 64.48
N LYS A 547 -1.13 30.29 63.93
CA LYS A 547 -0.68 31.44 64.73
C LYS A 547 -1.77 32.01 65.65
N ASP A 548 -3.02 31.69 65.38
CA ASP A 548 -4.20 32.19 66.09
C ASP A 548 -4.78 31.14 67.07
N GLY A 549 -4.14 29.96 67.16
CA GLY A 549 -4.49 28.91 68.12
C GLY A 549 -5.49 27.88 67.61
N HIS A 550 -5.81 27.87 66.31
CA HIS A 550 -6.72 26.90 65.71
C HIS A 550 -5.99 25.62 65.29
N GLN A 551 -6.64 24.47 65.46
CA GLN A 551 -6.15 23.20 64.92
C GLN A 551 -6.28 23.18 63.39
N VAL A 552 -5.15 22.95 62.72
CA VAL A 552 -5.06 22.78 61.27
C VAL A 552 -4.62 21.34 60.99
N MET A 553 -5.47 20.60 60.28
CA MET A 553 -5.18 19.25 59.81
C MET A 553 -4.45 19.33 58.46
N ASN A 554 -3.19 18.93 58.45
CA ASN A 554 -2.39 18.79 57.23
C ASN A 554 -2.63 17.41 56.63
N ILE A 555 -3.30 17.38 55.49
CA ILE A 555 -3.57 16.14 54.74
C ILE A 555 -2.43 15.95 53.73
N PRO A 556 -1.73 14.81 53.72
CA PRO A 556 -0.68 14.52 52.75
C PRO A 556 -1.24 14.51 51.33
N GLY A 557 -0.43 14.93 50.36
CA GLY A 557 -0.81 14.87 48.95
C GLY A 557 -0.96 13.42 48.48
N VAL A 558 -2.02 13.14 47.73
CA VAL A 558 -2.17 11.84 47.04
C VAL A 558 -1.38 11.91 45.73
N THR A 559 -0.43 11.00 45.54
CA THR A 559 0.29 10.87 44.27
C THR A 559 -0.52 9.99 43.33
N VAL A 560 -0.89 10.53 42.18
CA VAL A 560 -1.58 9.79 41.11
C VAL A 560 -0.57 9.48 40.00
N TYR A 561 -0.40 8.20 39.70
CA TYR A 561 0.44 7.75 38.60
C TYR A 561 -0.38 7.71 37.31
N GLY A 562 0.16 8.30 36.24
CA GLY A 562 -0.49 8.31 34.95
C GLY A 562 0.54 8.28 33.83
N ASN A 563 0.41 7.30 32.93
CA ASN A 563 1.24 7.21 31.74
C ASN A 563 0.56 7.92 30.57
N ARG A 564 0.88 9.21 30.41
CA ARG A 564 0.32 10.07 29.35
C ARG A 564 0.42 9.44 27.96
N TRP A 565 1.51 8.74 27.65
CA TRP A 565 1.71 8.12 26.34
C TRP A 565 0.81 6.90 26.13
N GLN A 566 0.51 6.16 27.21
CA GLN A 566 -0.45 5.06 27.16
C GLN A 566 -1.90 5.58 27.06
N SER A 567 -2.23 6.68 27.76
CA SER A 567 -3.53 7.36 27.58
C SER A 567 -3.70 7.87 26.15
N LEU A 568 -2.68 8.53 25.59
CA LEU A 568 -2.71 9.02 24.21
C LEU A 568 -2.85 7.87 23.21
N LEU A 569 -2.15 6.74 23.40
CA LEU A 569 -2.24 5.60 22.49
C LEU A 569 -3.65 5.00 22.45
N ARG A 570 -4.34 4.95 23.61
CA ARG A 570 -5.75 4.51 23.70
C ARG A 570 -6.65 5.43 22.88
N THR A 571 -6.47 6.74 22.99
CA THR A 571 -7.18 7.72 22.15
C THR A 571 -6.88 7.51 20.66
N ILE A 572 -5.60 7.34 20.29
CA ILE A 572 -5.20 7.09 18.91
C ILE A 572 -5.87 5.83 18.35
N ARG A 573 -5.90 4.72 19.11
CA ARG A 573 -6.58 3.48 18.71
C ARG A 573 -8.09 3.64 18.51
N ASN A 574 -8.75 4.45 19.33
CA ASN A 574 -10.21 4.60 19.29
C ASN A 574 -10.69 5.58 18.21
N GLU A 575 -9.85 6.55 17.84
CA GLU A 575 -10.28 7.70 17.02
C GLU A 575 -9.58 7.78 15.66
N TYR A 576 -8.45 7.07 15.47
CA TYR A 576 -7.65 7.19 14.25
C TYR A 576 -7.15 5.88 13.64
N LEU A 577 -7.02 4.80 14.42
CA LEU A 577 -6.52 3.52 13.91
C LEU A 577 -7.68 2.60 13.53
N HIS A 578 -7.58 2.04 12.33
CA HIS A 578 -8.61 1.21 11.73
C HIS A 578 -8.45 -0.25 12.15
N TRP A 579 -9.49 -1.05 11.89
CA TRP A 579 -9.44 -2.48 12.08
C TRP A 579 -9.71 -3.20 10.77
N SER A 580 -8.67 -3.83 10.21
CA SER A 580 -8.74 -4.37 8.85
C SER A 580 -9.08 -5.85 8.76
N ALA A 581 -8.98 -6.63 9.84
CA ALA A 581 -9.13 -8.09 9.78
C ALA A 581 -10.56 -8.54 10.11
N ASN A 582 -11.17 -9.32 9.20
CA ASN A 582 -12.50 -9.89 9.36
C ASN A 582 -12.64 -11.20 8.58
N ARG A 583 -13.75 -11.92 8.80
CA ARG A 583 -14.08 -13.19 8.13
C ARG A 583 -15.13 -13.05 7.04
N ASP A 584 -15.43 -11.81 6.65
CA ASP A 584 -16.50 -11.47 5.71
C ASP A 584 -16.09 -11.82 4.26
N TRP A 585 -14.80 -11.68 3.94
CA TRP A 585 -14.31 -11.90 2.58
C TRP A 585 -12.94 -12.57 2.48
N MET A 586 -12.74 -13.27 1.37
CA MET A 586 -11.50 -13.97 1.03
C MET A 586 -10.30 -13.01 1.08
N GLY A 587 -9.32 -13.35 1.92
CA GLY A 587 -8.05 -12.63 2.06
C GLY A 587 -8.05 -11.49 3.07
N MET A 588 -9.18 -11.26 3.74
CA MET A 588 -9.27 -10.38 4.91
C MET A 588 -9.16 -11.15 6.23
N ASP A 589 -9.11 -12.49 6.16
CA ASP A 589 -9.05 -13.38 7.31
C ASP A 589 -7.86 -13.08 8.22
N PRO A 590 -8.07 -13.01 9.55
CA PRO A 590 -6.98 -12.97 10.50
C PRO A 590 -6.27 -14.33 10.54
N ASN A 591 -4.96 -14.30 10.81
CA ASN A 591 -4.25 -15.51 11.25
C ASN A 591 -4.96 -16.11 12.48
N SER A 592 -4.99 -17.44 12.57
CA SER A 592 -5.70 -18.15 13.64
C SER A 592 -5.21 -17.87 15.07
N ASP A 593 -3.97 -17.40 15.22
CA ASP A 593 -3.36 -16.94 16.47
C ASP A 593 -3.40 -15.40 16.64
N TYR A 594 -4.01 -14.70 15.68
CA TYR A 594 -4.05 -13.24 15.56
C TYR A 594 -2.66 -12.59 15.57
N GLN A 595 -1.63 -13.34 15.15
CA GLN A 595 -0.26 -12.85 15.04
C GLN A 595 0.13 -12.64 13.58
N ARG A 596 0.92 -11.59 13.36
CA ARG A 596 1.46 -11.28 12.05
C ARG A 596 2.46 -12.35 11.60
N ARG A 597 2.38 -12.74 10.32
CA ARG A 597 3.44 -13.53 9.66
C ARG A 597 4.49 -12.61 9.07
N ILE A 598 5.75 -13.00 9.19
CA ILE A 598 6.92 -12.18 8.83
C ILE A 598 7.88 -13.07 8.02
N TYR A 599 8.36 -12.54 6.89
CA TYR A 599 9.29 -13.19 5.97
C TYR A 599 10.62 -12.47 5.85
#